data_AF-A0A2W2DJ63-F1
#
_entry.id   AF-A0A2W2DJ63-F1
#
_cell.length_a   1.000
_cell.length_b   1.000
_cell.length_c   1.000
_cell.angle_alpha   90.00
_cell.angle_beta   90.00
_cell.angle_gamma   90.00
#
_symmetry.space_group_name_H-M   'P 1'
#
loop_
_entity.id
_entity.type
_entity.pdbx_description
1 polymer ?
#
loop_
_entity_poly.entity_id
_entity_poly.type
_entity_poly.pdbx_seq_one_letter_code
_entity_poly.pdbx_strand_id
1 'polypeptide(L)'
;MQVLAGIRRVRRWSVAVAALLGVAGAPLSVPASAAAAVTSGTFSVLTYNVAGLPLGLSDSDPEVNTPVIGQRVRGYDIVNVQEDFNYHAALYANDDHPHRTATSGGAGIGDGLNTMSRYPFADFVRVDWDACNGTDCLTPKGFTLARVRLAEGVYLDVYNVHTNAGSTDADLAARRANITQLSQYISGNSAGNAVVVMGDTNTRYTRAGDNIRDLTTANGLTDAWVQLVRGGTPPAAGSPALVCDATAPTDACEVVDKILYRGNRFVRLSATRYHNDNAAFLDGAGAPLSDHFPHTVQFSWTLNSALRLSDQFGGPHGTSFTDVPALPAAPQVRSLHLRGGARLDQVGITLTDGATLSHGGTGGTARVLTLGAGEHLTRVRLASGRKDGRTRIFFAEFGTDLGRVLAAGTVTSTTVTYTAPAGWQIVGFHGRAGSEVDKIGLVYAPI
;
A
#
# COMPACT_ATOMS: atom_id res chain seq x y z
N MET A 1 40.04 -24.23 74.52
CA MET A 1 40.47 -25.63 74.64
C MET A 1 41.03 -26.04 73.26
N GLN A 2 42.36 -26.19 73.18
CA GLN A 2 43.17 -26.92 72.17
C GLN A 2 42.89 -26.74 70.65
N VAL A 3 43.82 -26.68 69.69
CA VAL A 3 45.27 -26.42 69.53
C VAL A 3 45.59 -26.85 68.07
N LEU A 4 46.46 -26.08 67.36
CA LEU A 4 47.30 -26.42 66.16
C LEU A 4 46.59 -26.73 64.81
N ALA A 5 46.84 -26.03 63.69
CA ALA A 5 48.06 -25.75 62.88
C ALA A 5 48.20 -26.70 61.67
N GLY A 6 48.40 -26.13 60.47
CA GLY A 6 48.65 -26.89 59.24
C GLY A 6 48.89 -26.03 58.00
N ILE A 7 50.16 -25.72 57.76
CA ILE A 7 50.74 -25.00 56.60
C ILE A 7 50.48 -25.74 55.27
N ARG A 8 50.12 -25.02 54.19
CA ARG A 8 50.43 -25.45 52.80
C ARG A 8 50.92 -24.30 51.91
N ARG A 9 51.97 -24.63 51.16
CA ARG A 9 52.87 -23.77 50.36
C ARG A 9 52.20 -23.21 49.10
N VAL A 10 52.53 -21.96 48.77
CA VAL A 10 52.24 -21.31 47.49
C VAL A 10 53.24 -21.79 46.45
N ARG A 11 52.77 -22.37 45.33
CA ARG A 11 53.56 -22.58 44.10
C ARG A 11 53.11 -21.55 43.06
N ARG A 12 54.01 -20.62 42.72
CA ARG A 12 53.88 -19.70 41.59
C ARG A 12 54.04 -20.47 40.29
N TRP A 13 53.09 -20.32 39.37
CA TRP A 13 53.22 -20.75 37.98
C TRP A 13 53.46 -19.49 37.14
N SER A 14 54.63 -19.41 36.52
CA SER A 14 54.99 -18.38 35.56
C SER A 14 54.39 -18.75 34.20
N VAL A 15 53.41 -17.98 33.71
CA VAL A 15 52.90 -18.11 32.33
C VAL A 15 53.68 -17.15 31.45
N ALA A 16 54.41 -17.70 30.47
CA ALA A 16 55.07 -16.93 29.42
C ALA A 16 54.00 -16.41 28.43
N VAL A 17 53.97 -15.10 28.23
CA VAL A 17 53.12 -14.45 27.21
C VAL A 17 53.91 -14.41 25.90
N ALA A 18 53.46 -15.19 24.91
CA ALA A 18 53.94 -15.07 23.53
C ALA A 18 53.19 -13.93 22.84
N ALA A 19 53.90 -12.90 22.39
CA ALA A 19 53.35 -11.82 21.59
C ALA A 19 53.16 -12.30 20.13
N LEU A 20 51.91 -12.52 19.73
CA LEU A 20 51.51 -12.70 18.34
C LEU A 20 51.25 -11.31 17.73
N LEU A 21 52.15 -10.89 16.83
CA LEU A 21 51.94 -9.75 15.94
C LEU A 21 50.82 -10.10 14.94
N GLY A 22 49.60 -9.66 15.24
CA GLY A 22 48.48 -9.72 14.30
C GLY A 22 48.60 -8.64 13.24
N VAL A 23 48.82 -9.03 11.99
CA VAL A 23 48.68 -8.14 10.83
C VAL A 23 47.19 -7.82 10.68
N ALA A 24 46.80 -6.58 10.96
CA ALA A 24 45.45 -6.10 10.74
C ALA A 24 45.17 -6.01 9.23
N GLY A 25 44.53 -7.04 8.66
CA GLY A 25 43.97 -6.98 7.32
C GLY A 25 42.77 -6.02 7.32
N ALA A 26 42.83 -4.96 6.52
CA ALA A 26 41.69 -4.10 6.25
C ALA A 26 40.52 -4.94 5.69
N PRO A 27 39.27 -4.73 6.14
CA PRO A 27 38.13 -5.44 5.59
C PRO A 27 37.99 -5.07 4.11
N LEU A 28 38.17 -6.05 3.23
CA LEU A 28 37.80 -5.93 1.82
C LEU A 28 36.27 -5.81 1.76
N SER A 29 35.78 -4.60 1.57
CA SER A 29 34.39 -4.34 1.18
C SER A 29 34.18 -4.90 -0.22
N VAL A 30 33.60 -6.10 -0.32
CA VAL A 30 33.07 -6.60 -1.59
C VAL A 30 31.95 -5.65 -2.00
N PRO A 31 32.02 -4.98 -3.15
CA PRO A 31 30.90 -4.16 -3.61
C PRO A 31 29.71 -5.12 -3.77
N ALA A 32 28.62 -4.84 -3.06
CA ALA A 32 27.36 -5.51 -3.33
C ALA A 32 27.05 -5.26 -4.81
N SER A 33 27.06 -6.33 -5.61
CA SER A 33 26.51 -6.28 -6.96
C SER A 33 25.10 -5.74 -6.83
N ALA A 34 24.84 -4.56 -7.38
CA ALA A 34 23.51 -3.99 -7.42
C ALA A 34 22.64 -4.97 -8.21
N ALA A 35 21.82 -5.75 -7.50
CA ALA A 35 20.86 -6.63 -8.14
C ALA A 35 20.06 -5.79 -9.14
N ALA A 36 19.88 -6.32 -10.36
CA ALA A 36 19.11 -5.62 -11.38
C ALA A 36 17.72 -5.28 -10.82
N ALA A 37 17.33 -4.00 -10.93
CA ALA A 37 16.02 -3.55 -10.45
C ALA A 37 14.92 -4.36 -11.15
N VAL A 38 13.96 -4.88 -10.37
CA VAL A 38 12.81 -5.61 -10.90
C VAL A 38 11.94 -4.61 -11.69
N THR A 39 11.81 -4.82 -13.00
CA THR A 39 11.07 -3.92 -13.91
C THR A 39 9.71 -4.45 -14.36
N SER A 40 9.39 -5.68 -13.98
CA SER A 40 8.09 -6.30 -14.24
C SER A 40 7.83 -7.42 -13.24
N GLY A 41 6.56 -7.82 -13.14
CA GLY A 41 6.16 -8.94 -12.30
C GLY A 41 4.69 -9.29 -12.47
N THR A 42 4.27 -10.28 -11.70
CA THR A 42 2.88 -10.72 -11.62
C THR A 42 2.50 -10.93 -10.16
N PHE A 43 1.23 -10.71 -9.84
CA PHE A 43 0.67 -11.04 -8.53
C PHE A 43 -0.83 -11.32 -8.68
N SER A 44 -1.36 -12.12 -7.78
CA SER A 44 -2.77 -12.46 -7.67
C SER A 44 -3.43 -11.67 -6.54
N VAL A 45 -4.70 -11.34 -6.71
CA VAL A 45 -5.52 -10.79 -5.63
C VAL A 45 -6.75 -11.66 -5.40
N LEU A 46 -7.26 -11.65 -4.17
CA LEU A 46 -8.53 -12.27 -3.80
C LEU A 46 -9.37 -11.26 -3.00
N THR A 47 -10.64 -11.15 -3.33
CA THR A 47 -11.63 -10.55 -2.44
C THR A 47 -12.66 -11.59 -2.01
N TYR A 48 -13.00 -11.59 -0.73
CA TYR A 48 -13.96 -12.55 -0.20
C TYR A 48 -14.66 -12.04 1.06
N ASN A 49 -15.98 -11.85 1.01
CA ASN A 49 -16.80 -11.73 2.22
C ASN A 49 -16.86 -13.11 2.90
N VAL A 50 -16.33 -13.21 4.13
CA VAL A 50 -16.15 -14.48 4.84
C VAL A 50 -17.28 -14.81 5.82
N ALA A 51 -18.33 -13.99 5.87
CA ALA A 51 -19.51 -14.19 6.71
C ALA A 51 -19.18 -14.44 8.20
N GLY A 52 -18.16 -13.78 8.75
CA GLY A 52 -17.60 -14.02 10.08
C GLY A 52 -18.40 -13.42 11.24
N LEU A 53 -19.71 -13.23 11.08
CA LEU A 53 -20.64 -12.80 12.13
C LEU A 53 -20.75 -13.84 13.25
N PRO A 54 -21.12 -13.46 14.49
CA PRO A 54 -21.44 -14.43 15.54
C PRO A 54 -22.37 -15.56 15.06
N LEU A 55 -22.12 -16.79 15.52
CA LEU A 55 -22.86 -17.98 15.08
C LEU A 55 -24.37 -17.78 15.25
N GLY A 56 -25.15 -18.15 14.23
CA GLY A 56 -26.62 -18.05 14.22
C GLY A 56 -27.18 -16.69 13.80
N LEU A 57 -26.34 -15.73 13.39
CA LEU A 57 -26.78 -14.46 12.79
C LEU A 57 -26.82 -14.46 11.26
N SER A 58 -26.20 -15.45 10.62
CA SER A 58 -26.27 -15.70 9.18
C SER A 58 -26.53 -17.19 8.91
N ASP A 59 -26.79 -17.53 7.66
CA ASP A 59 -26.98 -18.92 7.20
C ASP A 59 -25.64 -19.69 7.05
N SER A 60 -24.50 -19.05 7.37
CA SER A 60 -23.15 -19.65 7.35
C SER A 60 -22.78 -20.26 8.71
N ASP A 61 -21.81 -21.17 8.71
CA ASP A 61 -21.15 -21.70 9.92
C ASP A 61 -19.70 -21.18 9.99
N PRO A 62 -19.49 -19.92 10.41
CA PRO A 62 -18.16 -19.32 10.40
C PRO A 62 -17.20 -19.94 11.42
N GLU A 63 -17.68 -20.66 12.44
CA GLU A 63 -16.81 -21.39 13.37
C GLU A 63 -16.09 -22.54 12.67
N VAL A 64 -16.81 -23.28 11.83
CA VAL A 64 -16.26 -24.38 11.02
C VAL A 64 -15.56 -23.87 9.76
N ASN A 65 -16.12 -22.85 9.11
CA ASN A 65 -15.68 -22.41 7.79
C ASN A 65 -14.43 -21.53 7.84
N THR A 66 -14.31 -20.61 8.80
CA THR A 66 -13.22 -19.62 8.86
C THR A 66 -11.82 -20.25 8.91
N PRO A 67 -11.56 -21.32 9.69
CA PRO A 67 -10.29 -22.04 9.62
C PRO A 67 -9.94 -22.54 8.22
N VAL A 68 -10.92 -23.07 7.50
CA VAL A 68 -10.74 -23.62 6.14
C VAL A 68 -10.50 -22.50 5.14
N ILE A 69 -11.22 -21.38 5.26
CA ILE A 69 -10.99 -20.16 4.49
C ILE A 69 -9.54 -19.70 4.68
N GLY A 70 -9.06 -19.61 5.93
CA GLY A 70 -7.68 -19.21 6.25
C GLY A 70 -6.63 -20.06 5.53
N GLN A 71 -6.87 -21.36 5.38
CA GLN A 71 -5.97 -22.26 4.64
C GLN A 71 -5.99 -21.99 3.13
N ARG A 72 -7.16 -21.70 2.56
CA ARG A 72 -7.36 -21.56 1.11
C ARG A 72 -6.89 -20.22 0.58
N VAL A 73 -6.99 -19.16 1.38
CA VAL A 73 -6.52 -17.83 0.97
C VAL A 73 -5.00 -17.76 0.79
N ARG A 74 -4.24 -18.72 1.35
CA ARG A 74 -2.77 -18.81 1.19
C ARG A 74 -2.31 -18.92 -0.27
N GLY A 75 -3.17 -19.36 -1.19
CA GLY A 75 -2.85 -19.46 -2.62
C GLY A 75 -2.69 -18.11 -3.34
N TYR A 76 -2.99 -17.00 -2.66
CA TYR A 76 -3.06 -15.66 -3.24
C TYR A 76 -1.93 -14.75 -2.73
N ASP A 77 -1.65 -13.65 -3.44
CA ASP A 77 -0.59 -12.71 -3.03
C ASP A 77 -1.11 -11.57 -2.16
N ILE A 78 -2.30 -11.04 -2.46
CA ILE A 78 -2.96 -9.98 -1.70
C ILE A 78 -4.44 -10.34 -1.53
N VAL A 79 -4.88 -10.48 -0.29
CA VAL A 79 -6.23 -10.92 0.06
C VAL A 79 -6.93 -9.85 0.87
N ASN A 80 -8.11 -9.43 0.42
CA ASN A 80 -9.03 -8.59 1.18
C ASN A 80 -10.23 -9.43 1.60
N VAL A 81 -10.47 -9.51 2.90
CA VAL A 81 -11.68 -10.12 3.45
C VAL A 81 -12.61 -9.06 4.01
N GLN A 82 -13.91 -9.31 3.83
CA GLN A 82 -15.00 -8.54 4.42
C GLN A 82 -15.75 -9.43 5.41
N GLU A 83 -16.45 -8.81 6.38
CA GLU A 83 -17.10 -9.51 7.50
C GLU A 83 -16.18 -10.41 8.32
N ASP A 84 -14.87 -10.14 8.33
CA ASP A 84 -13.93 -10.80 9.22
C ASP A 84 -14.02 -10.17 10.62
N PHE A 85 -15.09 -10.55 11.34
CA PHE A 85 -15.43 -10.04 12.66
C PHE A 85 -14.96 -10.99 13.77
N ASN A 86 -15.78 -11.98 14.14
CA ASN A 86 -15.64 -12.69 15.41
C ASN A 86 -14.66 -13.89 15.34
N TYR A 87 -14.33 -14.35 14.14
CA TYR A 87 -13.47 -15.53 13.92
C TYR A 87 -12.08 -15.20 13.36
N HIS A 88 -11.68 -13.93 13.39
CA HIS A 88 -10.40 -13.42 12.90
C HIS A 88 -9.18 -14.21 13.40
N ALA A 89 -9.16 -14.58 14.69
CA ALA A 89 -8.06 -15.35 15.25
C ALA A 89 -7.93 -16.73 14.59
N ALA A 90 -9.05 -17.38 14.26
CA ALA A 90 -9.05 -18.66 13.57
C ALA A 90 -8.63 -18.52 12.10
N LEU A 91 -9.05 -17.44 11.43
CA LEU A 91 -8.59 -17.10 10.08
C LEU A 91 -7.06 -16.98 10.06
N TYR A 92 -6.50 -16.19 11.00
CA TYR A 92 -5.06 -15.91 11.05
C TYR A 92 -4.23 -17.07 11.55
N ALA A 93 -4.73 -17.88 12.47
CA ALA A 93 -4.08 -19.13 12.88
C ALA A 93 -3.92 -20.11 11.71
N ASN A 94 -4.79 -19.99 10.71
CA ASN A 94 -4.81 -20.83 9.52
C ASN A 94 -4.29 -20.13 8.26
N ASP A 95 -3.80 -18.90 8.33
CA ASP A 95 -3.17 -18.19 7.21
C ASP A 95 -1.63 -18.20 7.37
N ASP A 96 -0.87 -17.95 6.30
CA ASP A 96 0.60 -17.82 6.35
C ASP A 96 1.16 -16.56 5.67
N HIS A 97 0.32 -15.56 5.32
CA HIS A 97 0.83 -14.29 4.79
C HIS A 97 1.66 -13.54 5.84
N PRO A 98 2.87 -13.06 5.49
CA PRO A 98 3.76 -12.40 6.44
C PRO A 98 3.31 -10.99 6.84
N HIS A 99 2.46 -10.35 6.03
CA HIS A 99 1.97 -9.00 6.29
C HIS A 99 0.46 -9.02 6.42
N ARG A 100 -0.05 -8.57 7.58
CA ARG A 100 -1.46 -8.63 7.93
C ARG A 100 -1.89 -7.40 8.68
N THR A 101 -3.13 -6.97 8.46
CA THR A 101 -3.73 -5.89 9.24
C THR A 101 -4.05 -6.37 10.65
N ALA A 102 -4.04 -5.47 11.63
CA ALA A 102 -4.68 -5.78 12.91
C ALA A 102 -6.20 -5.72 12.76
N THR A 103 -6.91 -6.61 13.43
CA THR A 103 -8.38 -6.55 13.52
C THR A 103 -8.84 -5.24 14.18
N SER A 104 -9.97 -4.72 13.70
CA SER A 104 -10.70 -3.59 14.30
C SER A 104 -11.66 -4.01 15.41
N GLY A 105 -11.87 -5.32 15.62
CA GLY A 105 -12.78 -5.88 16.61
C GLY A 105 -13.87 -6.78 16.00
N GLY A 106 -14.70 -7.36 16.86
CA GLY A 106 -15.86 -8.16 16.44
C GLY A 106 -17.03 -7.30 15.95
N ALA A 107 -18.11 -7.96 15.51
CA ALA A 107 -19.30 -7.28 15.00
C ALA A 107 -19.87 -6.30 16.03
N GLY A 108 -20.22 -5.10 15.59
CA GLY A 108 -20.67 -3.99 16.43
C GLY A 108 -19.56 -3.08 16.98
N ILE A 109 -18.29 -3.47 16.81
CA ILE A 109 -17.12 -2.69 17.23
C ILE A 109 -16.16 -2.49 16.06
N GLY A 110 -15.89 -3.54 15.30
CA GLY A 110 -14.99 -3.52 14.15
C GLY A 110 -15.70 -3.28 12.81
N ASP A 111 -14.91 -2.90 11.81
CA ASP A 111 -15.36 -2.71 10.43
C ASP A 111 -15.45 -4.02 9.63
N GLY A 112 -14.86 -5.11 10.14
CA GLY A 112 -14.84 -6.42 9.49
C GLY A 112 -13.93 -6.48 8.26
N LEU A 113 -13.04 -5.50 8.08
CA LEU A 113 -12.17 -5.40 6.91
C LEU A 113 -10.73 -5.76 7.28
N ASN A 114 -10.18 -6.82 6.70
CA ASN A 114 -8.78 -7.18 6.91
C ASN A 114 -8.06 -7.52 5.62
N THR A 115 -6.76 -7.23 5.59
CA THR A 115 -5.89 -7.48 4.44
C THR A 115 -4.74 -8.39 4.87
N MET A 116 -4.48 -9.42 4.06
CA MET A 116 -3.32 -10.30 4.15
C MET A 116 -2.50 -10.18 2.86
N SER A 117 -1.17 -10.14 2.96
CA SER A 117 -0.31 -9.85 1.81
C SER A 117 1.06 -10.53 1.90
N ARG A 118 1.55 -11.03 0.75
CA ARG A 118 2.93 -11.50 0.55
C ARG A 118 3.92 -10.36 0.48
N TYR A 119 3.43 -9.17 0.16
CA TYR A 119 4.19 -7.94 0.04
C TYR A 119 4.03 -7.06 1.29
N PRO A 120 5.09 -6.38 1.75
CA PRO A 120 4.96 -5.42 2.83
C PRO A 120 4.07 -4.26 2.39
N PHE A 121 3.28 -3.75 3.33
CA PHE A 121 2.47 -2.56 3.11
C PHE A 121 2.64 -1.57 4.26
N ALA A 122 2.36 -0.31 3.94
CA ALA A 122 2.39 0.80 4.88
C ALA A 122 1.17 1.70 4.65
N ASP A 123 1.10 2.80 5.39
CA ASP A 123 0.07 3.84 5.25
C ASP A 123 -1.36 3.29 5.38
N PHE A 124 -1.51 2.30 6.26
CA PHE A 124 -2.79 1.68 6.52
C PHE A 124 -3.75 2.63 7.23
N VAL A 125 -4.95 2.76 6.70
CA VAL A 125 -6.03 3.57 7.26
C VAL A 125 -7.37 2.83 7.13
N ARG A 126 -8.24 3.06 8.10
CA ARG A 126 -9.64 2.61 8.11
C ARG A 126 -10.51 3.87 8.05
N VAL A 127 -11.54 3.85 7.21
CA VAL A 127 -12.44 4.99 6.99
C VAL A 127 -13.87 4.50 7.04
N ASP A 128 -14.61 4.97 8.03
CA ASP A 128 -16.01 4.65 8.24
C ASP A 128 -16.88 5.36 7.20
N TRP A 129 -18.03 4.76 6.88
CA TRP A 129 -19.02 5.41 6.03
C TRP A 129 -19.73 6.56 6.74
N ASP A 130 -19.88 7.68 6.03
CA ASP A 130 -20.65 8.83 6.52
C ASP A 130 -22.16 8.57 6.50
N ALA A 131 -22.61 7.58 5.72
CA ALA A 131 -24.00 7.21 5.56
C ALA A 131 -24.19 5.68 5.62
N CYS A 132 -25.22 5.23 6.33
CA CYS A 132 -25.62 3.85 6.46
C CYS A 132 -27.15 3.75 6.56
N ASN A 133 -27.71 2.55 6.39
CA ASN A 133 -29.10 2.22 6.63
C ASN A 133 -29.24 0.80 7.20
N GLY A 134 -30.29 0.57 8.01
CA GLY A 134 -30.61 -0.76 8.52
C GLY A 134 -29.55 -1.33 9.48
N THR A 135 -29.33 -2.65 9.40
CA THR A 135 -28.38 -3.37 10.26
C THR A 135 -26.93 -2.95 10.02
N ASP A 136 -26.61 -2.42 8.84
CA ASP A 136 -25.28 -1.91 8.50
C ASP A 136 -24.86 -0.73 9.39
N CYS A 137 -25.82 0.00 9.99
CA CYS A 137 -25.53 1.04 10.98
C CYS A 137 -25.13 0.52 12.36
N LEU A 138 -25.25 -0.79 12.61
CA LEU A 138 -24.93 -1.38 13.91
C LEU A 138 -23.45 -1.69 14.08
N THR A 139 -22.64 -1.55 13.01
CA THR A 139 -21.19 -1.78 13.01
C THR A 139 -20.52 -0.71 12.15
N PRO A 140 -19.28 -0.28 12.45
CA PRO A 140 -18.61 0.77 11.67
C PRO A 140 -18.12 0.25 10.31
N LYS A 141 -19.03 -0.05 9.39
CA LYS A 141 -18.66 -0.42 8.00
C LYS A 141 -17.93 0.74 7.33
N GLY A 142 -17.10 0.39 6.34
CA GLY A 142 -16.25 1.38 5.69
C GLY A 142 -15.42 0.81 4.55
N PHE A 143 -14.24 1.40 4.41
CA PHE A 143 -13.17 0.88 3.58
C PHE A 143 -11.81 1.07 4.26
N THR A 144 -10.82 0.31 3.80
CA THR A 144 -9.42 0.51 4.18
C THR A 144 -8.59 0.91 2.98
N LEU A 145 -7.45 1.56 3.21
CA LEU A 145 -6.37 1.70 2.24
C LEU A 145 -5.10 1.11 2.84
N ALA A 146 -4.39 0.29 2.07
CA ALA A 146 -3.03 -0.17 2.33
C ALA A 146 -2.14 0.15 1.12
N ARG A 147 -1.00 0.80 1.33
CA ARG A 147 0.00 1.01 0.28
C ARG A 147 0.96 -0.17 0.23
N VAL A 148 0.72 -1.09 -0.69
CA VAL A 148 1.53 -2.29 -0.92
C VAL A 148 2.77 -1.94 -1.72
N ARG A 149 3.93 -2.47 -1.30
CA ARG A 149 5.21 -2.34 -2.01
C ARG A 149 5.51 -3.64 -2.77
N LEU A 150 5.27 -3.64 -4.07
CA LEU A 150 5.51 -4.80 -4.95
C LEU A 150 7.02 -5.06 -5.16
N ALA A 151 7.79 -3.98 -5.27
CA ALA A 151 9.24 -3.97 -5.37
C ALA A 151 9.76 -2.61 -4.88
N GLU A 152 11.09 -2.41 -4.84
CA GLU A 152 11.66 -1.10 -4.52
C GLU A 152 11.09 0.00 -5.43
N GLY A 153 10.55 1.06 -4.83
CA GLY A 153 9.96 2.17 -5.59
C GLY A 153 8.62 1.86 -6.28
N VAL A 154 8.15 0.61 -6.27
CA VAL A 154 6.93 0.17 -6.97
C VAL A 154 5.80 -0.03 -5.97
N TYR A 155 4.85 0.91 -5.98
CA TYR A 155 3.76 0.98 -5.01
C TYR A 155 2.39 0.81 -5.66
N LEU A 156 1.49 0.15 -4.93
CA LEU A 156 0.09 -0.07 -5.27
C LEU A 156 -0.79 0.32 -4.09
N ASP A 157 -1.73 1.24 -4.30
CA ASP A 157 -2.75 1.55 -3.29
C ASP A 157 -3.88 0.51 -3.38
N VAL A 158 -4.04 -0.31 -2.35
CA VAL A 158 -5.04 -1.38 -2.29
C VAL A 158 -6.15 -1.00 -1.33
N TYR A 159 -7.39 -0.99 -1.83
CA TYR A 159 -8.58 -0.69 -1.05
C TYR A 159 -9.40 -1.95 -0.77
N ASN A 160 -9.77 -2.15 0.50
CA ASN A 160 -10.73 -3.16 0.95
C ASN A 160 -12.06 -2.46 1.25
N VAL A 161 -13.18 -2.90 0.70
CA VAL A 161 -14.45 -2.16 0.74
C VAL A 161 -15.59 -3.08 1.14
N HIS A 162 -16.47 -2.61 2.04
CA HIS A 162 -17.76 -3.25 2.30
C HIS A 162 -18.86 -2.19 2.46
N THR A 163 -19.67 -1.98 1.43
CA THR A 163 -20.72 -0.93 1.44
C THR A 163 -22.07 -1.44 1.96
N ASN A 164 -23.03 -0.54 2.16
CA ASN A 164 -24.37 -0.85 2.65
C ASN A 164 -25.07 -1.95 1.82
N ALA A 165 -25.49 -3.02 2.50
CA ALA A 165 -26.26 -4.11 1.93
C ALA A 165 -27.72 -3.70 1.64
N GLY A 166 -28.51 -4.62 1.09
CA GLY A 166 -29.94 -4.41 0.85
C GLY A 166 -30.31 -3.66 -0.43
N SER A 167 -31.62 -3.59 -0.69
CA SER A 167 -32.17 -3.06 -1.95
C SER A 167 -33.43 -2.21 -1.78
N THR A 168 -33.76 -1.77 -0.56
CA THR A 168 -34.76 -0.71 -0.37
C THR A 168 -34.20 0.63 -0.85
N ASP A 169 -35.06 1.62 -1.13
CA ASP A 169 -34.59 2.93 -1.61
C ASP A 169 -33.58 3.60 -0.66
N ALA A 170 -33.74 3.40 0.65
CA ALA A 170 -32.81 3.87 1.67
C ALA A 170 -31.45 3.13 1.61
N ASP A 171 -31.46 1.82 1.42
CA ASP A 171 -30.23 1.03 1.21
C ASP A 171 -29.47 1.49 -0.03
N LEU A 172 -30.19 1.66 -1.15
CA LEU A 172 -29.61 2.16 -2.40
C LEU A 172 -29.01 3.56 -2.21
N ALA A 173 -29.69 4.44 -1.45
CA ALA A 173 -29.19 5.78 -1.17
C ALA A 173 -27.91 5.77 -0.31
N ALA A 174 -27.88 4.99 0.76
CA ALA A 174 -26.70 4.84 1.61
C ALA A 174 -25.53 4.26 0.80
N ARG A 175 -25.75 3.20 0.03
CA ARG A 175 -24.70 2.60 -0.80
C ARG A 175 -24.17 3.55 -1.86
N ARG A 176 -25.04 4.35 -2.51
CA ARG A 176 -24.58 5.38 -3.46
C ARG A 176 -23.66 6.40 -2.78
N ALA A 177 -24.02 6.84 -1.57
CA ALA A 177 -23.18 7.73 -0.78
C ALA A 177 -21.84 7.09 -0.43
N ASN A 178 -21.80 5.79 -0.07
CA ASN A 178 -20.56 5.07 0.21
C ASN A 178 -19.63 5.03 -1.01
N ILE A 179 -20.16 4.68 -2.19
CA ILE A 179 -19.38 4.66 -3.43
C ILE A 179 -18.86 6.05 -3.80
N THR A 180 -19.68 7.10 -3.61
CA THR A 180 -19.24 8.49 -3.83
C THR A 180 -18.14 8.90 -2.85
N GLN A 181 -18.26 8.56 -1.56
CA GLN A 181 -17.24 8.82 -0.54
C GLN A 181 -15.92 8.12 -0.87
N LEU A 182 -15.96 6.84 -1.24
CA LEU A 182 -14.79 6.08 -1.70
C LEU A 182 -14.15 6.73 -2.94
N SER A 183 -14.98 7.09 -3.92
CA SER A 183 -14.54 7.73 -5.16
C SER A 183 -13.77 9.04 -4.88
N GLN A 184 -14.31 9.88 -3.99
CA GLN A 184 -13.66 11.13 -3.56
C GLN A 184 -12.37 10.86 -2.77
N TYR A 185 -12.38 9.84 -1.91
CA TYR A 185 -11.19 9.48 -1.14
C TYR A 185 -10.04 9.03 -2.05
N ILE A 186 -10.30 8.18 -3.05
CA ILE A 186 -9.30 7.74 -4.03
C ILE A 186 -8.76 8.95 -4.82
N SER A 187 -9.62 9.88 -5.21
CA SER A 187 -9.22 11.10 -5.90
C SER A 187 -8.29 11.97 -5.04
N GLY A 188 -8.57 12.10 -3.74
CA GLY A 188 -7.78 12.92 -2.83
C GLY A 188 -6.49 12.26 -2.31
N ASN A 189 -6.47 10.93 -2.18
CA ASN A 189 -5.40 10.20 -1.47
C ASN A 189 -4.57 9.27 -2.36
N SER A 190 -5.03 8.99 -3.57
CA SER A 190 -4.35 8.12 -4.55
C SER A 190 -4.19 8.78 -5.91
N ALA A 191 -4.30 10.12 -5.99
CA ALA A 191 -4.04 10.88 -7.21
C ALA A 191 -2.67 10.50 -7.81
N GLY A 192 -2.65 10.07 -9.07
CA GLY A 192 -1.42 9.68 -9.75
C GLY A 192 -0.82 8.32 -9.35
N ASN A 193 -1.40 7.61 -8.37
CA ASN A 193 -0.95 6.28 -7.97
C ASN A 193 -1.68 5.17 -8.75
N ALA A 194 -1.00 4.03 -8.88
CA ALA A 194 -1.64 2.78 -9.25
C ALA A 194 -2.56 2.33 -8.11
N VAL A 195 -3.75 1.82 -8.45
CA VAL A 195 -4.80 1.48 -7.48
C VAL A 195 -5.41 0.12 -7.83
N VAL A 196 -5.72 -0.66 -6.80
CA VAL A 196 -6.69 -1.77 -6.85
C VAL A 196 -7.76 -1.50 -5.78
N VAL A 197 -9.02 -1.52 -6.18
CA VAL A 197 -10.18 -1.50 -5.28
C VAL A 197 -10.83 -2.87 -5.35
N MET A 198 -10.94 -3.55 -4.21
CA MET A 198 -11.60 -4.85 -4.17
C MET A 198 -12.36 -5.08 -2.88
N GLY A 199 -13.53 -5.69 -2.98
CA GLY A 199 -14.43 -5.88 -1.85
C GLY A 199 -15.85 -6.20 -2.26
N ASP A 200 -16.69 -6.51 -1.27
CA ASP A 200 -18.14 -6.51 -1.40
C ASP A 200 -18.65 -5.08 -1.55
N THR A 201 -18.83 -4.65 -2.79
CA THR A 201 -19.37 -3.31 -3.04
C THR A 201 -20.88 -3.27 -2.96
N ASN A 202 -21.57 -4.37 -2.68
CA ASN A 202 -23.04 -4.50 -2.70
C ASN A 202 -23.73 -3.98 -3.98
N THR A 203 -22.96 -3.64 -5.02
CA THR A 203 -23.47 -3.00 -6.24
C THR A 203 -23.51 -3.96 -7.41
N ARG A 204 -24.46 -3.73 -8.31
CA ARG A 204 -24.54 -4.39 -9.62
C ARG A 204 -24.60 -3.34 -10.73
N TYR A 205 -23.91 -3.56 -11.84
CA TYR A 205 -24.05 -2.77 -13.05
C TYR A 205 -25.47 -2.81 -13.61
N THR A 206 -26.16 -3.96 -13.51
CA THR A 206 -27.55 -4.10 -13.98
C THR A 206 -28.55 -3.41 -13.07
N ARG A 207 -28.23 -3.13 -11.80
CA ARG A 207 -29.17 -2.51 -10.86
C ARG A 207 -29.22 -1.00 -11.09
N ALA A 208 -30.38 -0.49 -11.49
CA ALA A 208 -30.57 0.92 -11.86
C ALA A 208 -30.22 1.91 -10.72
N GLY A 209 -30.41 1.51 -9.46
CA GLY A 209 -30.15 2.35 -8.30
C GLY A 209 -28.70 2.37 -7.81
N ASP A 210 -27.78 1.63 -8.44
CA ASP A 210 -26.35 1.61 -8.06
C ASP A 210 -25.50 2.54 -8.93
N ASN A 211 -24.44 3.10 -8.35
CA ASN A 211 -23.53 4.06 -8.98
C ASN A 211 -22.08 3.57 -9.06
N ILE A 212 -21.82 2.26 -9.14
CA ILE A 212 -20.44 1.71 -9.21
C ILE A 212 -19.60 2.31 -10.35
N ARG A 213 -20.27 2.82 -11.40
CA ARG A 213 -19.65 3.55 -12.52
C ARG A 213 -18.90 4.81 -12.08
N ASP A 214 -19.21 5.40 -10.92
CA ASP A 214 -18.48 6.55 -10.39
C ASP A 214 -16.99 6.23 -10.17
N LEU A 215 -16.67 4.98 -9.81
CA LEU A 215 -15.29 4.52 -9.66
C LEU A 215 -14.57 4.46 -11.01
N THR A 216 -15.25 4.15 -12.10
CA THR A 216 -14.63 4.10 -13.43
C THR A 216 -14.55 5.48 -14.06
N THR A 217 -15.61 6.30 -13.96
CA THR A 217 -15.69 7.62 -14.60
C THR A 217 -14.87 8.69 -13.90
N ALA A 218 -14.94 8.79 -12.56
CA ALA A 218 -14.23 9.83 -11.81
C ALA A 218 -12.78 9.45 -11.50
N ASN A 219 -12.50 8.15 -11.32
CA ASN A 219 -11.19 7.66 -10.93
C ASN A 219 -10.44 6.92 -12.04
N GLY A 220 -10.99 6.78 -13.24
CA GLY A 220 -10.32 6.09 -14.35
C GLY A 220 -10.00 4.62 -14.03
N LEU A 221 -10.75 4.01 -13.12
CA LEU A 221 -10.60 2.58 -12.81
C LEU A 221 -11.23 1.74 -13.91
N THR A 222 -10.70 0.53 -14.08
CA THR A 222 -11.23 -0.51 -14.96
C THR A 222 -11.68 -1.67 -14.10
N ASP A 223 -12.94 -2.10 -14.23
CA ASP A 223 -13.42 -3.32 -13.61
C ASP A 223 -12.90 -4.54 -14.40
N ALA A 224 -12.21 -5.45 -13.70
CA ALA A 224 -11.58 -6.62 -14.32
C ALA A 224 -12.59 -7.61 -14.90
N TRP A 225 -13.75 -7.79 -14.27
CA TRP A 225 -14.83 -8.62 -14.79
C TRP A 225 -15.41 -8.01 -16.06
N VAL A 226 -15.67 -6.71 -16.06
CA VAL A 226 -16.16 -6.00 -17.25
C VAL A 226 -15.16 -6.12 -18.40
N GLN A 227 -13.88 -5.92 -18.12
CA GLN A 227 -12.84 -6.01 -19.13
C GLN A 227 -12.69 -7.42 -19.70
N LEU A 228 -12.49 -8.42 -18.84
CA LEU A 228 -12.07 -9.76 -19.25
C LEU A 228 -13.24 -10.69 -19.61
N VAL A 229 -14.41 -10.49 -18.99
CA VAL A 229 -15.58 -11.35 -19.21
C VAL A 229 -16.62 -10.67 -20.10
N ARG A 230 -16.77 -9.34 -20.00
CA ARG A 230 -17.80 -8.57 -20.74
C ARG A 230 -17.26 -7.81 -21.95
N GLY A 231 -16.02 -8.06 -22.34
CA GLY A 231 -15.41 -7.42 -23.51
C GLY A 231 -15.26 -5.91 -23.38
N GLY A 232 -15.09 -5.40 -22.16
CA GLY A 232 -14.89 -3.98 -21.87
C GLY A 232 -16.15 -3.13 -21.81
N THR A 233 -17.34 -3.71 -22.06
CA THR A 233 -18.61 -2.96 -21.98
C THR A 233 -19.43 -3.45 -20.79
N PRO A 234 -19.65 -2.59 -19.76
CA PRO A 234 -20.46 -2.99 -18.62
C PRO A 234 -21.92 -3.17 -19.05
N PRO A 235 -22.71 -4.03 -18.36
CA PRO A 235 -24.15 -4.09 -18.55
C PRO A 235 -24.81 -2.71 -18.43
N ALA A 236 -25.96 -2.51 -19.08
CA ALA A 236 -26.73 -1.28 -18.94
C ALA A 236 -27.43 -1.23 -17.56
N ALA A 237 -27.48 -0.06 -16.95
CA ALA A 237 -28.25 0.12 -15.72
C ALA A 237 -29.75 -0.15 -15.99
N GLY A 238 -30.38 -0.98 -15.16
CA GLY A 238 -31.77 -1.41 -15.34
C GLY A 238 -31.97 -2.58 -16.31
N SER A 239 -30.91 -3.13 -16.90
CA SER A 239 -31.05 -4.36 -17.70
C SER A 239 -31.39 -5.57 -16.81
N PRO A 240 -31.91 -6.68 -17.39
CA PRO A 240 -32.15 -7.90 -16.61
C PRO A 240 -30.94 -8.34 -15.80
N ALA A 241 -31.19 -8.83 -14.58
CA ALA A 241 -30.13 -9.30 -13.69
C ALA A 241 -29.41 -10.52 -14.29
N LEU A 242 -28.09 -10.54 -14.13
CA LEU A 242 -27.24 -11.65 -14.56
C LEU A 242 -27.00 -12.55 -13.37
N VAL A 243 -27.96 -13.42 -13.10
CA VAL A 243 -28.01 -14.25 -11.89
C VAL A 243 -26.98 -15.37 -11.97
N CYS A 244 -26.29 -15.62 -10.86
CA CYS A 244 -25.38 -16.75 -10.72
C CYS A 244 -26.13 -18.03 -10.39
N ASP A 245 -25.64 -19.17 -10.86
CA ASP A 245 -26.01 -20.46 -10.27
C ASP A 245 -25.48 -20.49 -8.82
N ALA A 246 -26.34 -20.89 -7.88
CA ALA A 246 -26.03 -20.86 -6.46
C ALA A 246 -25.00 -21.92 -6.03
N THR A 247 -24.84 -22.99 -6.81
CA THR A 247 -23.97 -24.13 -6.48
C THR A 247 -22.77 -24.24 -7.41
N ALA A 248 -22.89 -23.73 -8.64
CA ALA A 248 -21.85 -23.74 -9.66
C ALA A 248 -21.77 -22.40 -10.41
N PRO A 249 -21.47 -21.29 -9.72
CA PRO A 249 -21.38 -19.99 -10.37
C PRO A 249 -20.29 -20.00 -11.45
N THR A 250 -20.55 -19.29 -12.54
CA THR A 250 -19.57 -19.08 -13.61
C THR A 250 -19.09 -17.65 -13.60
N ASP A 251 -18.00 -17.37 -14.31
CA ASP A 251 -17.51 -16.00 -14.46
C ASP A 251 -18.53 -15.07 -15.17
N ALA A 252 -19.49 -15.62 -15.91
CA ALA A 252 -20.42 -14.86 -16.75
C ALA A 252 -21.52 -14.12 -15.96
N CYS A 253 -21.88 -14.60 -14.78
CA CYS A 253 -22.90 -13.95 -13.96
C CYS A 253 -22.34 -12.70 -13.28
N GLU A 254 -23.23 -11.81 -12.85
CA GLU A 254 -22.84 -10.64 -12.08
C GLU A 254 -22.94 -10.94 -10.58
N VAL A 255 -21.92 -10.56 -9.84
CA VAL A 255 -21.87 -10.57 -8.36
C VAL A 255 -21.75 -9.15 -7.81
N VAL A 256 -21.87 -9.00 -6.49
CA VAL A 256 -21.67 -7.72 -5.80
C VAL A 256 -20.23 -7.45 -5.40
N ASP A 257 -19.40 -8.51 -5.32
CA ASP A 257 -17.97 -8.42 -5.08
C ASP A 257 -17.25 -7.96 -6.35
N LYS A 258 -16.49 -6.87 -6.28
CA LYS A 258 -15.83 -6.26 -7.45
C LYS A 258 -14.32 -6.18 -7.26
N ILE A 259 -13.59 -6.20 -8.38
CA ILE A 259 -12.16 -5.90 -8.43
C ILE A 259 -11.95 -4.88 -9.56
N LEU A 260 -11.66 -3.64 -9.19
CA LEU A 260 -11.37 -2.55 -10.11
C LEU A 260 -9.92 -2.10 -9.95
N TYR A 261 -9.29 -1.65 -11.02
CA TYR A 261 -7.88 -1.27 -10.98
C TYR A 261 -7.51 -0.15 -11.94
N ARG A 262 -6.37 0.51 -11.69
CA ARG A 262 -5.66 1.34 -12.66
C ARG A 262 -4.16 1.26 -12.43
N GLY A 263 -3.39 1.39 -13.51
CA GLY A 263 -1.96 1.72 -13.42
C GLY A 263 -1.74 3.22 -13.20
N ASN A 264 -0.50 3.67 -13.39
CA ASN A 264 -0.16 5.09 -13.52
C ASN A 264 0.93 5.28 -14.60
N ARG A 265 1.52 6.48 -14.70
CA ARG A 265 2.57 6.75 -15.71
C ARG A 265 3.91 6.06 -15.45
N PHE A 266 4.08 5.44 -14.28
CA PHE A 266 5.26 4.65 -13.92
C PHE A 266 4.99 3.14 -13.98
N VAL A 267 3.87 2.67 -13.42
CA VAL A 267 3.46 1.27 -13.36
C VAL A 267 2.31 1.04 -14.32
N ARG A 268 2.58 0.33 -15.43
CA ARG A 268 1.52 -0.24 -16.25
C ARG A 268 1.01 -1.49 -15.56
N LEU A 269 -0.24 -1.48 -15.11
CA LEU A 269 -0.92 -2.60 -14.48
C LEU A 269 -1.94 -3.19 -15.46
N SER A 270 -2.04 -4.52 -15.57
CA SER A 270 -2.97 -5.19 -16.48
C SER A 270 -3.55 -6.44 -15.83
N ALA A 271 -4.88 -6.54 -15.80
CA ALA A 271 -5.54 -7.79 -15.43
C ALA A 271 -5.36 -8.80 -16.57
N THR A 272 -4.90 -10.01 -16.24
CA THR A 272 -4.62 -11.09 -17.19
C THR A 272 -5.57 -12.27 -17.03
N ARG A 273 -6.21 -12.39 -15.88
CA ARG A 273 -7.25 -13.39 -15.59
C ARG A 273 -8.21 -12.83 -14.56
N TYR A 274 -9.50 -13.13 -14.73
CA TYR A 274 -10.54 -12.98 -13.71
C TYR A 274 -11.14 -14.36 -13.47
N HIS A 275 -11.52 -14.68 -12.23
CA HIS A 275 -12.24 -15.90 -11.93
C HIS A 275 -13.09 -15.79 -10.66
N ASN A 276 -14.27 -16.41 -10.69
CA ASN A 276 -15.01 -16.84 -9.52
C ASN A 276 -14.38 -18.16 -9.02
N ASP A 277 -13.76 -18.11 -7.86
CA ASP A 277 -12.99 -19.24 -7.32
C ASP A 277 -13.81 -20.15 -6.38
N ASN A 278 -15.14 -20.10 -6.45
CA ASN A 278 -16.04 -20.85 -5.55
C ASN A 278 -15.69 -22.34 -5.42
N ALA A 279 -15.30 -23.01 -6.50
CA ALA A 279 -14.93 -24.43 -6.46
C ALA A 279 -13.76 -24.73 -5.51
N ALA A 280 -12.82 -23.79 -5.35
CA ALA A 280 -11.72 -23.92 -4.42
C ALA A 280 -12.11 -23.56 -2.98
N PHE A 281 -13.34 -23.08 -2.74
CA PHE A 281 -13.90 -22.61 -1.46
C PHE A 281 -15.20 -23.33 -1.07
N LEU A 282 -15.31 -24.62 -1.41
CA LEU A 282 -16.34 -25.54 -0.92
C LEU A 282 -15.85 -26.40 0.25
N ASP A 283 -16.67 -26.66 1.27
CA ASP A 283 -16.37 -27.58 2.37
C ASP A 283 -16.24 -29.05 1.91
N GLY A 284 -16.05 -29.98 2.86
CA GLY A 284 -15.93 -31.41 2.56
C GLY A 284 -17.21 -32.07 2.01
N ALA A 285 -18.38 -31.42 2.16
CA ALA A 285 -19.66 -31.85 1.62
C ALA A 285 -19.99 -31.18 0.27
N GLY A 286 -19.14 -30.26 -0.20
CA GLY A 286 -19.35 -29.50 -1.44
C GLY A 286 -20.20 -28.23 -1.26
N ALA A 287 -20.48 -27.81 -0.02
CA ALA A 287 -21.21 -26.57 0.26
C ALA A 287 -20.26 -25.35 0.30
N PRO A 288 -20.69 -24.15 -0.13
CA PRO A 288 -19.87 -22.95 -0.03
C PRO A 288 -19.45 -22.61 1.41
N LEU A 289 -18.22 -22.13 1.60
CA LEU A 289 -17.69 -21.71 2.91
C LEU A 289 -18.23 -20.34 3.39
N SER A 290 -18.92 -19.62 2.51
CA SER A 290 -19.58 -18.34 2.77
C SER A 290 -20.80 -18.22 1.86
N ASP A 291 -21.71 -17.31 2.18
CA ASP A 291 -22.84 -16.93 1.32
C ASP A 291 -22.42 -16.08 0.11
N HIS A 292 -21.17 -15.61 0.10
CA HIS A 292 -20.53 -14.98 -1.05
C HIS A 292 -19.62 -15.96 -1.81
N PHE A 293 -19.35 -15.63 -3.07
CA PHE A 293 -18.34 -16.31 -3.87
C PHE A 293 -17.01 -15.55 -3.82
N PRO A 294 -15.86 -16.23 -3.66
CA PRO A 294 -14.56 -15.58 -3.71
C PRO A 294 -14.21 -15.21 -5.14
N HIS A 295 -13.69 -14.01 -5.34
CA HIS A 295 -13.29 -13.52 -6.66
C HIS A 295 -11.81 -13.17 -6.70
N THR A 296 -11.13 -13.64 -7.75
CA THR A 296 -9.70 -13.42 -7.95
C THR A 296 -9.39 -12.78 -9.29
N VAL A 297 -8.35 -11.94 -9.28
CA VAL A 297 -7.72 -11.43 -10.51
C VAL A 297 -6.22 -11.70 -10.46
N GLN A 298 -5.68 -12.21 -11.57
CA GLN A 298 -4.24 -12.20 -11.82
C GLN A 298 -3.88 -10.88 -12.49
N PHE A 299 -2.86 -10.21 -11.97
CA PHE A 299 -2.26 -9.03 -12.57
C PHE A 299 -0.88 -9.31 -13.10
N SER A 300 -0.53 -8.62 -14.18
CA SER A 300 0.85 -8.35 -14.59
C SER A 300 1.14 -6.85 -14.49
N TRP A 301 2.39 -6.52 -14.20
CA TRP A 301 2.84 -5.13 -14.20
C TRP A 301 4.20 -4.99 -14.89
N THR A 302 4.40 -3.84 -15.53
CA THR A 302 5.68 -3.42 -16.11
C THR A 302 5.95 -1.95 -15.78
N LEU A 303 7.21 -1.59 -15.63
CA LEU A 303 7.63 -0.21 -15.37
C LEU A 303 7.88 0.55 -16.68
N ASN A 304 7.53 1.83 -16.68
CA ASN A 304 7.99 2.77 -17.68
C ASN A 304 9.51 2.96 -17.54
N SER A 305 10.28 2.54 -18.54
CA SER A 305 11.74 2.60 -18.52
C SER A 305 12.32 4.02 -18.52
N ALA A 306 11.50 5.05 -18.74
CA ALA A 306 11.91 6.46 -18.63
C ALA A 306 11.90 6.98 -17.17
N LEU A 307 11.36 6.21 -16.22
CA LEU A 307 11.26 6.61 -14.82
C LEU A 307 11.77 5.49 -13.90
N ARG A 308 12.28 5.88 -12.74
CA ARG A 308 12.53 4.98 -11.59
C ARG A 308 12.16 5.72 -10.33
N LEU A 309 11.68 5.01 -9.31
CA LEU A 309 11.38 5.60 -8.02
C LEU A 309 12.25 4.94 -6.96
N SER A 310 12.65 5.69 -5.92
CA SER A 310 13.21 5.11 -4.70
C SER A 310 12.10 4.65 -3.78
N ASP A 311 12.48 3.89 -2.75
CA ASP A 311 11.61 3.75 -1.59
C ASP A 311 11.35 5.09 -0.87
N GLN A 312 10.23 5.12 -0.16
CA GLN A 312 9.84 6.27 0.65
C GLN A 312 10.43 6.16 2.06
N PHE A 313 10.85 7.29 2.61
CA PHE A 313 11.36 7.41 3.97
C PHE A 313 10.53 8.43 4.75
N GLY A 314 10.13 8.10 5.98
CA GLY A 314 9.32 8.97 6.85
C GLY A 314 8.05 8.31 7.39
N GLY A 315 7.12 9.13 7.89
CA GLY A 315 5.92 8.71 8.62
C GLY A 315 4.64 8.64 7.77
N PRO A 316 3.61 7.91 8.24
CA PRO A 316 2.37 7.68 7.48
C PRO A 316 1.38 8.86 7.56
N HIS A 317 1.82 10.05 7.95
CA HIS A 317 0.97 11.21 8.17
C HIS A 317 0.87 12.08 6.91
N GLY A 318 0.05 13.12 6.96
CA GLY A 318 -0.21 13.99 5.81
C GLY A 318 -0.97 13.29 4.69
N THR A 319 -1.13 13.98 3.57
CA THR A 319 -1.77 13.48 2.36
C THR A 319 -0.72 12.95 1.40
N SER A 320 -1.02 11.84 0.72
CA SER A 320 -0.11 11.28 -0.28
C SER A 320 0.02 12.20 -1.50
N PHE A 321 1.21 12.23 -2.10
CA PHE A 321 1.46 12.91 -3.36
C PHE A 321 2.43 12.12 -4.26
N THR A 322 2.42 12.40 -5.55
CA THR A 322 3.43 11.94 -6.52
C THR A 322 3.54 12.92 -7.67
N ASP A 323 4.76 13.22 -8.08
CA ASP A 323 5.05 14.11 -9.22
C ASP A 323 4.98 13.38 -10.57
N VAL A 324 4.97 12.05 -10.56
CA VAL A 324 4.99 11.20 -11.77
C VAL A 324 4.00 11.64 -12.86
N PRO A 325 2.73 12.02 -12.55
CA PRO A 325 1.79 12.50 -13.55
C PRO A 325 2.21 13.80 -14.25
N ALA A 326 2.91 14.69 -13.55
CA ALA A 326 3.23 16.04 -13.99
C ALA A 326 4.55 16.15 -14.76
N LEU A 327 5.39 15.10 -14.74
CA LEU A 327 6.68 15.13 -15.43
C LEU A 327 6.52 15.07 -16.97
N PRO A 328 7.25 15.92 -17.73
CA PRO A 328 7.35 15.77 -19.19
C PRO A 328 8.12 14.49 -19.55
N ALA A 329 8.20 14.16 -20.84
CA ALA A 329 8.89 12.93 -21.30
C ALA A 329 10.41 12.93 -21.00
N ALA A 330 11.03 14.10 -21.03
CA ALA A 330 12.45 14.32 -20.69
C ALA A 330 12.55 15.45 -19.65
N PRO A 331 12.26 15.16 -18.37
CA PRO A 331 12.24 16.19 -17.33
C PRO A 331 13.66 16.69 -17.04
N GLN A 332 13.80 18.02 -16.97
CA GLN A 332 15.05 18.68 -16.65
C GLN A 332 14.82 19.67 -15.51
N VAL A 333 15.62 19.57 -14.46
CA VAL A 333 15.48 20.42 -13.27
C VAL A 333 16.21 21.74 -13.47
N ARG A 334 15.52 22.85 -13.24
CA ARG A 334 16.11 24.20 -13.23
C ARG A 334 16.56 24.60 -11.83
N SER A 335 15.75 24.31 -10.82
CA SER A 335 16.07 24.67 -9.44
C SER A 335 15.42 23.74 -8.43
N LEU A 336 16.13 23.49 -7.34
CA LEU A 336 15.64 22.84 -6.13
C LEU A 336 15.25 23.90 -5.10
N HIS A 337 14.10 23.72 -4.46
CA HIS A 337 13.57 24.58 -3.40
C HIS A 337 13.34 23.76 -2.14
N LEU A 338 13.84 24.23 -1.01
CA LEU A 338 13.56 23.67 0.31
C LEU A 338 13.03 24.77 1.22
N ARG A 339 12.15 24.41 2.15
CA ARG A 339 11.84 25.22 3.32
C ARG A 339 12.07 24.40 4.57
N GLY A 340 12.81 24.95 5.52
CA GLY A 340 13.04 24.23 6.77
C GLY A 340 13.49 25.12 7.92
N GLY A 341 13.34 24.58 9.12
CA GLY A 341 13.82 25.12 10.38
C GLY A 341 14.18 23.98 11.32
N ALA A 342 13.35 23.73 12.33
CA ALA A 342 13.49 22.54 13.18
C ALA A 342 13.21 21.23 12.41
N ARG A 343 12.38 21.30 11.36
CA ARG A 343 12.01 20.20 10.46
C ARG A 343 12.06 20.65 9.00
N LEU A 344 11.82 19.75 8.07
CA LEU A 344 11.59 20.09 6.67
C LEU A 344 10.11 20.44 6.48
N ASP A 345 9.84 21.72 6.23
CA ASP A 345 8.50 22.23 6.01
C ASP A 345 8.02 21.98 4.58
N GLN A 346 8.93 22.10 3.58
CA GLN A 346 8.61 21.93 2.17
C GLN A 346 9.80 21.41 1.35
N VAL A 347 9.49 20.62 0.32
CA VAL A 347 10.41 20.21 -0.74
C VAL A 347 9.77 20.54 -2.09
N GLY A 348 10.56 21.02 -3.05
CA GLY A 348 10.05 21.26 -4.38
C GLY A 348 11.13 21.43 -5.44
N ILE A 349 10.74 21.26 -6.69
CA ILE A 349 11.57 21.42 -7.88
C ILE A 349 10.82 22.32 -8.87
N THR A 350 11.55 23.20 -9.55
CA THR A 350 11.04 23.82 -10.78
C THR A 350 11.79 23.23 -11.97
N LEU A 351 11.04 22.79 -12.97
CA LEU A 351 11.56 22.28 -14.23
C LEU A 351 11.96 23.43 -15.17
N THR A 352 12.71 23.11 -16.23
CA THR A 352 13.14 24.08 -17.25
C THR A 352 11.97 24.61 -18.09
N ASP A 353 10.86 23.88 -18.18
CA ASP A 353 9.61 24.31 -18.82
C ASP A 353 8.77 25.26 -17.94
N GLY A 354 9.21 25.54 -16.71
CA GLY A 354 8.55 26.42 -15.76
C GLY A 354 7.60 25.73 -14.79
N ALA A 355 7.27 24.44 -14.99
CA ALA A 355 6.42 23.68 -14.07
C ALA A 355 7.08 23.59 -12.69
N THR A 356 6.32 23.88 -11.63
CA THR A 356 6.78 23.81 -10.25
C THR A 356 6.03 22.72 -9.51
N LEU A 357 6.79 21.81 -8.93
CA LEU A 357 6.36 20.66 -8.15
C LEU A 357 6.74 20.94 -6.70
N SER A 358 5.79 21.09 -5.78
CA SER A 358 6.08 21.51 -4.41
C SER A 358 5.13 20.85 -3.41
N HIS A 359 5.68 20.32 -2.33
CA HIS A 359 4.98 19.52 -1.34
C HIS A 359 5.38 19.94 0.08
N GLY A 360 4.38 20.15 0.94
CA GLY A 360 4.55 20.64 2.30
C GLY A 360 4.04 22.08 2.48
N GLY A 361 4.23 22.63 3.67
CA GLY A 361 3.68 23.93 4.07
C GLY A 361 4.60 25.12 3.80
N THR A 362 4.16 26.30 4.23
CA THR A 362 4.87 27.58 4.04
C THR A 362 5.78 27.96 5.21
N GLY A 363 5.88 27.09 6.22
CA GLY A 363 6.76 27.28 7.38
C GLY A 363 8.25 27.32 7.01
N GLY A 364 9.08 27.47 8.03
CA GLY A 364 10.55 27.47 7.90
C GLY A 364 11.11 28.61 7.03
N THR A 365 12.42 28.54 6.78
CA THR A 365 13.15 29.48 5.92
C THR A 365 13.35 28.88 4.54
N ALA A 366 12.99 29.63 3.50
CA ALA A 366 13.20 29.23 2.12
C ALA A 366 14.68 29.23 1.74
N ARG A 367 15.09 28.19 1.01
CA ARG A 367 16.42 28.02 0.43
C ARG A 367 16.24 27.51 -1.00
N VAL A 368 17.05 28.02 -1.93
CA VAL A 368 16.96 27.67 -3.35
C VAL A 368 18.36 27.39 -3.88
N LEU A 369 18.47 26.37 -4.72
CA LEU A 369 19.64 26.08 -5.54
C LEU A 369 19.21 26.07 -7.01
N THR A 370 19.62 27.09 -7.76
CA THR A 370 19.50 27.09 -9.22
C THR A 370 20.62 26.27 -9.81
N LEU A 371 20.30 25.27 -10.63
CA LEU A 371 21.27 24.39 -11.27
C LEU A 371 21.98 25.11 -12.41
N GLY A 372 23.29 24.86 -12.56
CA GLY A 372 24.07 25.28 -13.71
C GLY A 372 23.71 24.47 -14.96
N ALA A 373 24.21 24.89 -16.11
CA ALA A 373 24.04 24.13 -17.35
C ALA A 373 24.66 22.73 -17.23
N GLY A 374 23.88 21.68 -17.50
CA GLY A 374 24.32 20.28 -17.42
C GLY A 374 24.59 19.78 -16.00
N GLU A 375 24.11 20.49 -14.97
CA GLU A 375 24.19 20.04 -13.58
C GLU A 375 22.90 19.33 -13.18
N HIS A 376 23.05 18.21 -12.47
CA HIS A 376 21.94 17.35 -12.11
C HIS A 376 21.93 17.04 -10.61
N LEU A 377 20.74 16.94 -10.03
CA LEU A 377 20.57 16.42 -8.67
C LEU A 377 20.82 14.91 -8.69
N THR A 378 21.77 14.43 -7.89
CA THR A 378 22.21 13.03 -7.93
C THR A 378 22.11 12.30 -6.59
N ARG A 379 21.99 13.04 -5.47
CA ARG A 379 21.82 12.42 -4.15
C ARG A 379 20.93 13.25 -3.24
N VAL A 380 20.30 12.57 -2.28
CA VAL A 380 19.69 13.21 -1.10
C VAL A 380 20.08 12.43 0.16
N ARG A 381 20.41 13.16 1.21
CA ARG A 381 20.47 12.65 2.59
C ARG A 381 19.28 13.19 3.35
N LEU A 382 18.48 12.29 3.92
CA LEU A 382 17.28 12.60 4.68
C LEU A 382 17.47 12.21 6.14
N ALA A 383 16.86 12.95 7.06
CA ALA A 383 16.75 12.55 8.46
C ALA A 383 15.30 12.66 8.93
N SER A 384 14.81 11.65 9.66
CA SER A 384 13.46 11.63 10.22
C SER A 384 13.48 11.64 11.74
N GLY A 385 12.41 12.15 12.34
CA GLY A 385 12.28 12.25 13.80
C GLY A 385 10.82 12.32 14.21
N ARG A 386 10.57 12.34 15.52
CA ARG A 386 9.21 12.45 16.07
C ARG A 386 8.92 13.86 16.57
N LYS A 387 7.74 14.37 16.24
CA LYS A 387 7.13 15.58 16.80
C LYS A 387 5.69 15.27 17.17
N ASP A 388 5.31 15.55 18.41
CA ASP A 388 3.94 15.37 18.90
C ASP A 388 3.38 13.97 18.58
N GLY A 389 4.21 12.95 18.80
CA GLY A 389 3.90 11.55 18.50
C GLY A 389 3.97 11.15 17.02
N ARG A 390 4.09 12.10 16.08
CA ARG A 390 4.11 11.86 14.63
C ARG A 390 5.53 11.84 14.05
N THR A 391 5.80 10.89 13.17
CA THR A 391 7.10 10.81 12.45
C THR A 391 7.10 11.76 11.26
N ARG A 392 8.13 12.61 11.14
CA ARG A 392 8.27 13.61 10.06
C ARG A 392 9.68 13.63 9.50
N ILE A 393 9.85 14.25 8.33
CA ILE A 393 11.18 14.59 7.81
C ILE A 393 11.68 15.83 8.55
N PHE A 394 12.79 15.65 9.26
CA PHE A 394 13.45 16.71 9.99
C PHE A 394 14.48 17.44 9.15
N PHE A 395 15.09 16.75 8.17
CA PHE A 395 16.19 17.28 7.38
C PHE A 395 16.22 16.68 5.98
N ALA A 396 16.62 17.51 5.01
CA ALA A 396 17.05 17.08 3.70
C ALA A 396 18.29 17.86 3.26
N GLU A 397 19.24 17.15 2.65
CA GLU A 397 20.42 17.70 1.98
C GLU A 397 20.57 17.04 0.62
N PHE A 398 20.34 17.82 -0.44
CA PHE A 398 20.51 17.37 -1.81
C PHE A 398 21.90 17.73 -2.31
N GLY A 399 22.49 16.85 -3.11
CA GLY A 399 23.77 17.07 -3.77
C GLY A 399 23.68 16.90 -5.28
N THR A 400 24.52 17.64 -6.00
CA THR A 400 24.63 17.59 -7.45
C THR A 400 25.87 16.81 -7.91
N ASP A 401 25.90 16.45 -9.20
CA ASP A 401 27.09 15.91 -9.88
C ASP A 401 28.28 16.88 -9.92
N LEU A 402 28.04 18.20 -9.81
CA LEU A 402 29.08 19.22 -9.66
C LEU A 402 29.50 19.49 -8.20
N GLY A 403 29.03 18.67 -7.25
CA GLY A 403 29.42 18.73 -5.85
C GLY A 403 28.77 19.86 -5.05
N ARG A 404 27.82 20.60 -5.62
CA ARG A 404 27.05 21.62 -4.88
C ARG A 404 25.98 20.94 -4.03
N VAL A 405 25.58 21.60 -2.96
CA VAL A 405 24.57 21.08 -2.02
C VAL A 405 23.56 22.15 -1.62
N LEU A 406 22.34 21.70 -1.32
CA LEU A 406 21.31 22.51 -0.66
C LEU A 406 20.74 21.70 0.50
N ALA A 407 20.74 22.29 1.70
CA ALA A 407 20.22 21.64 2.90
C ALA A 407 19.21 22.52 3.64
N ALA A 408 18.24 21.89 4.29
CA ALA A 408 17.28 22.53 5.17
C ALA A 408 16.83 21.57 6.28
N GLY A 409 16.49 22.13 7.44
CA GLY A 409 16.05 21.36 8.62
C GLY A 409 17.18 21.04 9.60
N THR A 410 16.92 20.10 10.53
CA THR A 410 17.88 19.69 11.57
C THR A 410 18.14 18.19 11.50
N VAL A 411 19.40 17.78 11.44
CA VAL A 411 19.77 16.36 11.34
C VAL A 411 19.40 15.62 12.63
N THR A 412 18.79 14.44 12.48
CA THR A 412 18.48 13.50 13.56
C THR A 412 19.28 12.21 13.36
N SER A 413 19.20 11.28 14.32
CA SER A 413 19.94 10.00 14.26
C SER A 413 19.41 9.02 13.21
N THR A 414 18.14 9.11 12.84
CA THR A 414 17.52 8.21 11.86
C THR A 414 17.66 8.81 10.48
N THR A 415 18.61 8.30 9.68
CA THR A 415 18.93 8.85 8.37
C THR A 415 18.88 7.80 7.26
N VAL A 416 18.60 8.26 6.04
CA VAL A 416 18.81 7.48 4.82
C VAL A 416 19.47 8.36 3.76
N THR A 417 20.25 7.75 2.87
CA THR A 417 20.78 8.41 1.69
C THR A 417 20.30 7.67 0.46
N TYR A 418 19.73 8.40 -0.49
CA TYR A 418 19.40 7.87 -1.81
C TYR A 418 20.33 8.52 -2.84
N THR A 419 20.79 7.70 -3.79
CA THR A 419 21.64 8.13 -4.90
C THR A 419 20.96 7.72 -6.19
N ALA A 420 20.87 8.64 -7.15
CA ALA A 420 20.37 8.34 -8.48
C ALA A 420 21.24 7.25 -9.14
N PRO A 421 20.64 6.30 -9.86
CA PRO A 421 21.41 5.32 -10.64
C PRO A 421 22.39 6.01 -11.61
N ALA A 422 23.47 5.33 -11.98
CA ALA A 422 24.43 5.88 -12.94
C ALA A 422 23.74 6.27 -14.27
N GLY A 423 23.94 7.51 -14.72
CA GLY A 423 23.28 8.07 -15.91
C GLY A 423 21.85 8.58 -15.67
N TRP A 424 21.41 8.67 -14.41
CA TRP A 424 20.09 9.17 -14.01
C TRP A 424 20.22 10.36 -13.07
N GLN A 425 19.16 11.15 -13.00
CA GLN A 425 19.03 12.34 -12.16
C GLN A 425 17.73 12.34 -11.37
N ILE A 426 17.70 13.06 -10.25
CA ILE A 426 16.49 13.30 -9.44
C ILE A 426 15.68 14.41 -10.11
N VAL A 427 14.42 14.11 -10.46
CA VAL A 427 13.55 15.03 -11.22
C VAL A 427 12.22 15.36 -10.55
N GLY A 428 11.91 14.69 -9.45
CA GLY A 428 10.68 14.91 -8.69
C GLY A 428 10.62 14.05 -7.44
N PHE A 429 9.45 14.07 -6.79
CA PHE A 429 9.22 13.44 -5.50
C PHE A 429 7.92 12.65 -5.48
N HIS A 430 7.85 11.69 -4.56
CA HIS A 430 6.62 11.03 -4.14
C HIS A 430 6.65 10.80 -2.65
N GLY A 431 5.52 10.76 -1.97
CA GLY A 431 5.51 10.63 -0.52
C GLY A 431 4.25 11.15 0.12
N ARG A 432 4.39 11.79 1.29
CA ARG A 432 3.28 12.36 2.05
C ARG A 432 3.66 13.68 2.69
N ALA A 433 2.75 14.64 2.65
CA ALA A 433 2.96 15.96 3.25
C ALA A 433 1.65 16.59 3.72
N GLY A 434 1.78 17.54 4.64
CA GLY A 434 0.71 18.43 5.08
C GLY A 434 1.29 19.83 5.32
N SER A 435 1.20 20.30 6.56
CA SER A 435 1.88 21.54 6.97
C SER A 435 3.41 21.42 6.99
N GLU A 436 3.93 20.20 7.07
CA GLU A 436 5.35 19.85 6.97
C GLU A 436 5.48 18.58 6.10
N VAL A 437 6.71 18.19 5.73
CA VAL A 437 6.95 16.94 4.98
C VAL A 437 6.99 15.76 5.94
N ASP A 438 6.07 14.80 5.75
CA ASP A 438 5.97 13.63 6.63
C ASP A 438 6.77 12.44 6.09
N LYS A 439 6.78 12.26 4.76
CA LYS A 439 7.46 11.17 4.07
C LYS A 439 7.90 11.57 2.66
N ILE A 440 9.05 11.11 2.21
CA ILE A 440 9.58 11.42 0.87
C ILE A 440 10.35 10.24 0.28
N GLY A 441 10.13 10.03 -1.02
CA GLY A 441 10.93 9.24 -1.94
C GLY A 441 11.19 10.06 -3.19
N LEU A 442 12.11 9.58 -4.03
CA LEU A 442 12.60 10.28 -5.20
C LEU A 442 12.02 9.68 -6.49
N VAL A 443 11.82 10.54 -7.47
CA VAL A 443 11.58 10.17 -8.87
C VAL A 443 12.85 10.47 -9.66
N TYR A 444 13.33 9.48 -10.40
CA TYR A 444 14.50 9.57 -11.26
C TYR A 444 14.11 9.47 -12.74
N ALA A 445 14.86 10.16 -13.59
CA ALA A 445 14.84 10.01 -15.04
C ALA A 445 16.28 9.97 -15.60
N PRO A 446 16.51 9.44 -16.81
CA PRO A 446 17.81 9.54 -17.48
C PRO A 446 18.25 11.00 -17.67
N ILE A 447 19.58 11.22 -17.67
CA ILE A 447 20.20 12.53 -17.97
C ILE A 447 19.99 12.91 -19.44
#